data_AF-A0A6D1A795-F1
#
_entry.id   AF-A0A6D1A795-F1
#
_cell.length_a   1.000
_cell.length_b   1.000
_cell.length_c   1.000
_cell.angle_alpha   90.00
_cell.angle_beta   90.00
_cell.angle_gamma   90.00
#
_symmetry.space_group_name_H-M   'P 1'
#
loop_
_entity.id
_entity.type
_entity.pdbx_description
1 polymer ?
#
loop_
_entity_poly.entity_id
_entity_poly.type
_entity_poly.pdbx_seq_one_letter_code
_entity_poly.pdbx_strand_id
1 'polypeptide(L)'
;NAKKYGIKIMNNPIFDESSTKVRQGELGLTDNKVNNYIGNNFLYAKEIVHSLLTAKRAKHCVAAAEFAVMLAKSIKYDAKKAYYAGLFHDICKELDENESRAFINQFVENAYDRKLFPNYKLHQLAGALWFKHIYMNDD
;
A
#
# COMPACT_ATOMS: atom_id res chain seq x y z
N ASN A 1 39.50 -6.42 -10.86
CA ASN A 1 38.52 -6.38 -11.98
C ASN A 1 37.94 -5.00 -12.27
N ALA A 2 37.45 -4.21 -11.30
CA ALA A 2 36.84 -2.90 -11.59
C ALA A 2 37.74 -1.90 -12.35
N LYS A 3 39.03 -1.79 -11.97
CA LYS A 3 40.02 -0.93 -12.65
C LYS A 3 40.30 -1.34 -14.10
N LYS A 4 40.19 -2.65 -14.42
CA LYS A 4 40.40 -3.22 -15.77
C LYS A 4 39.27 -2.84 -16.74
N TYR A 5 38.05 -2.68 -16.24
CA TYR A 5 36.86 -2.39 -17.05
C TYR A 5 36.37 -0.94 -16.92
N GLY A 6 37.16 -0.05 -16.30
CA GLY A 6 36.78 1.36 -16.14
C GLY A 6 35.51 1.57 -15.28
N ILE A 7 35.18 0.63 -14.39
CA ILE A 7 33.97 0.71 -13.58
C ILE A 7 34.16 1.76 -12.49
N LYS A 8 33.24 2.74 -12.45
CA LYS A 8 33.20 3.76 -11.40
C LYS A 8 32.57 3.15 -10.15
N ILE A 9 33.38 2.97 -9.10
CA ILE A 9 32.89 2.49 -7.80
C ILE A 9 32.33 3.70 -7.05
N MET A 10 31.04 3.66 -6.74
CA MET A 10 30.39 4.65 -5.90
C MET A 10 30.55 4.24 -4.43
N ASN A 11 30.93 5.19 -3.58
CA ASN A 11 31.09 4.96 -2.15
C ASN A 11 29.76 5.24 -1.43
N ASN A 12 28.77 4.41 -1.72
CA ASN A 12 27.45 4.53 -1.13
C ASN A 12 27.34 3.62 0.11
N PRO A 13 26.55 4.02 1.12
CA PRO A 13 26.15 3.09 2.17
C PRO A 13 25.48 1.85 1.55
N ILE A 14 25.87 0.68 2.03
CA ILE A 14 25.22 -0.58 1.68
C ILE A 14 24.04 -0.73 2.62
N PHE A 15 22.88 -0.97 2.02
CA PHE A 15 21.68 -1.20 2.75
C PHE A 15 21.14 -2.61 2.47
N ASP A 16 20.40 -3.18 3.42
CA ASP A 16 19.73 -4.49 3.27
C ASP A 16 18.45 -4.40 2.41
N GLU A 17 18.10 -3.21 1.91
CA GLU A 17 16.93 -3.03 1.06
C GLU A 17 17.10 -3.71 -0.29
N SER A 18 16.00 -4.29 -0.77
CA SER A 18 15.91 -4.75 -2.16
C SER A 18 14.64 -4.24 -2.81
N SER A 19 14.72 -3.93 -4.10
CA SER A 19 13.53 -3.60 -4.90
C SER A 19 12.48 -4.71 -4.89
N THR A 20 12.88 -5.95 -4.61
CA THR A 20 11.97 -7.09 -4.43
C THR A 20 11.14 -6.95 -3.16
N LYS A 21 11.77 -6.65 -2.02
CA LYS A 21 11.08 -6.40 -0.74
C LYS A 21 10.11 -5.22 -0.83
N VAL A 22 10.53 -4.14 -1.50
CA VAL A 22 9.67 -2.97 -1.78
C VAL A 22 8.41 -3.38 -2.56
N ARG A 23 8.56 -4.16 -3.64
CA ARG A 23 7.43 -4.71 -4.41
C ARG A 23 6.54 -5.67 -3.62
N GLN A 24 7.07 -6.25 -2.54
CA GLN A 24 6.34 -7.12 -1.61
C GLN A 24 5.62 -6.34 -0.49
N GLY A 25 5.75 -5.01 -0.45
CA GLY A 25 5.10 -4.15 0.54
C GLY A 25 5.97 -3.76 1.74
N GLU A 26 7.24 -4.18 1.79
CA GLU A 26 8.20 -3.76 2.82
C GLU A 26 8.75 -2.35 2.50
N LEU A 27 7.93 -1.33 2.72
CA LEU A 27 8.30 0.08 2.47
C LEU A 27 9.05 0.73 3.65
N GLY A 28 9.06 0.10 4.83
CA GLY A 28 9.64 0.69 6.04
C GLY A 28 11.17 0.83 6.05
N LEU A 29 11.87 0.17 5.12
CA LEU A 29 13.34 0.18 5.06
C LEU A 29 13.89 1.19 4.06
N THR A 30 13.07 1.72 3.17
CA THR A 30 13.48 2.68 2.14
C THR A 30 13.40 4.13 2.64
N ASP A 31 14.28 5.00 2.12
CA ASP A 31 14.28 6.44 2.45
C ASP A 31 12.88 7.06 2.20
N ASN A 32 12.43 7.92 3.11
CA ASN A 32 11.12 8.57 3.02
C ASN A 32 10.89 9.29 1.69
N LYS A 33 11.91 9.89 1.06
CA LYS A 33 11.78 10.53 -0.26
C LYS A 33 11.45 9.50 -1.34
N VAL A 34 12.02 8.31 -1.25
CA VAL A 34 11.75 7.20 -2.18
C VAL A 34 10.33 6.68 -1.95
N ASN A 35 9.92 6.49 -0.70
CA ASN A 35 8.56 6.05 -0.37
C ASN A 35 7.49 7.04 -0.83
N ASN A 36 7.70 8.34 -0.59
CA ASN A 36 6.82 9.39 -1.10
C ASN A 36 6.75 9.38 -2.63
N TYR A 37 7.87 9.12 -3.32
CA TYR A 37 7.85 8.99 -4.77
C TYR A 37 7.08 7.76 -5.24
N ILE A 38 7.23 6.62 -4.56
CA ILE A 38 6.48 5.38 -4.81
C ILE A 38 4.98 5.64 -4.65
N GLY A 39 4.56 6.19 -3.51
CA GLY A 39 3.18 6.48 -3.19
C GLY A 39 2.53 7.43 -4.19
N ASN A 40 3.11 8.62 -4.37
CA ASN A 40 2.54 9.66 -5.23
C ASN A 40 2.49 9.28 -6.73
N ASN A 41 3.34 8.36 -7.16
CA ASN A 41 3.33 7.86 -8.55
C ASN A 41 2.65 6.50 -8.69
N PHE A 42 2.03 5.99 -7.61
CA PHE A 42 1.37 4.69 -7.57
C PHE A 42 2.24 3.51 -8.05
N LEU A 43 3.53 3.56 -7.75
CA LEU A 43 4.47 2.52 -8.16
C LEU A 43 4.19 1.22 -7.38
N TYR A 44 4.35 0.09 -8.06
CA TYR A 44 4.21 -1.25 -7.51
C TYR A 44 2.84 -1.58 -6.89
N ALA A 45 1.82 -0.75 -7.10
CA ALA A 45 0.53 -0.88 -6.43
C ALA A 45 -0.08 -2.28 -6.61
N LYS A 46 -0.03 -2.81 -7.84
CA LYS A 46 -0.58 -4.13 -8.15
C LYS A 46 0.27 -5.25 -7.52
N GLU A 47 1.58 -5.15 -7.61
CA GLU A 47 2.53 -6.11 -7.03
C GLU A 47 2.40 -6.21 -5.51
N ILE A 48 2.24 -5.07 -4.85
CA ILE A 48 2.03 -5.01 -3.40
C ILE A 48 0.70 -5.66 -3.02
N VAL A 49 -0.39 -5.34 -3.73
CA VAL A 49 -1.71 -5.97 -3.51
C VAL A 49 -1.65 -7.49 -3.69
N HIS A 50 -0.92 -7.97 -4.70
CA HIS A 50 -0.73 -9.41 -4.93
C HIS A 50 0.19 -10.09 -3.90
N SER A 51 1.08 -9.33 -3.25
CA SER A 51 2.00 -9.86 -2.24
C SER A 51 1.38 -9.90 -0.85
N LEU A 52 0.56 -8.90 -0.50
CA LEU A 52 -0.06 -8.78 0.83
C LEU A 52 -1.35 -9.57 0.98
N LEU A 53 -2.04 -9.89 -0.13
CA LEU A 53 -3.35 -10.53 -0.10
C LEU A 53 -3.32 -11.93 -0.72
N THR A 54 -4.22 -12.80 -0.29
CA THR A 54 -4.47 -14.05 -1.00
C THR A 54 -4.83 -13.80 -2.47
N ALA A 55 -4.49 -14.76 -3.34
CA ALA A 55 -4.78 -14.66 -4.77
C ALA A 55 -6.27 -14.38 -5.06
N LYS A 56 -7.19 -14.90 -4.23
CA LYS A 56 -8.64 -14.64 -4.36
C LYS A 56 -8.95 -13.17 -4.07
N ARG A 57 -8.42 -12.62 -2.98
CA ARG A 57 -8.68 -11.24 -2.57
C ARG A 57 -8.00 -10.22 -3.48
N ALA A 58 -6.77 -10.49 -3.92
CA ALA A 58 -6.08 -9.63 -4.89
C ALA A 58 -6.87 -9.54 -6.22
N LYS A 59 -7.39 -10.67 -6.72
CA LYS A 59 -8.27 -10.68 -7.91
C LYS A 59 -9.56 -9.88 -7.69
N HIS A 60 -10.17 -9.99 -6.50
CA HIS A 60 -11.32 -9.17 -6.12
C HIS A 60 -10.99 -7.67 -6.16
N CYS A 61 -9.85 -7.26 -5.61
CA CYS A 61 -9.42 -5.85 -5.63
C CYS A 61 -9.19 -5.33 -7.06
N VAL A 62 -8.58 -6.14 -7.94
CA VAL A 62 -8.40 -5.78 -9.36
C VAL A 62 -9.75 -5.62 -10.06
N ALA A 63 -10.68 -6.56 -9.88
CA ALA A 63 -12.02 -6.46 -10.47
C ALA A 63 -12.81 -5.25 -9.92
N ALA A 64 -12.68 -4.94 -8.62
CA ALA A 64 -13.27 -3.76 -8.01
C ALA A 64 -12.69 -2.46 -8.60
N ALA A 65 -11.38 -2.39 -8.83
CA ALA A 65 -10.72 -1.27 -9.49
C ALA A 65 -11.22 -1.06 -10.93
N GLU A 66 -11.32 -2.14 -11.71
CA GLU A 66 -11.85 -2.09 -13.08
C GLU A 66 -13.30 -1.61 -13.12
N PHE A 67 -14.14 -2.11 -12.20
CA PHE A 67 -15.52 -1.65 -12.07
C PHE A 67 -15.61 -0.18 -11.64
N ALA A 68 -14.79 0.24 -10.67
CA ALA A 68 -14.74 1.62 -10.22
C ALA A 68 -14.37 2.58 -11.36
N VAL A 69 -13.46 2.18 -12.25
CA VAL A 69 -13.14 2.95 -13.47
C VAL A 69 -14.35 3.08 -14.41
N MET A 70 -15.08 1.99 -14.64
CA MET A 70 -16.27 2.02 -15.50
C MET A 70 -17.33 2.96 -14.94
N LEU A 71 -17.59 2.89 -13.63
CA LEU A 71 -18.53 3.78 -12.94
C LEU A 71 -18.05 5.23 -12.97
N ALA A 72 -16.77 5.50 -12.68
CA ALA A 72 -16.22 6.84 -12.71
C ALA A 72 -16.37 7.51 -14.08
N LYS A 73 -16.12 6.77 -15.16
CA LYS A 73 -16.30 7.26 -16.53
C LYS A 73 -17.75 7.62 -16.84
N SER A 74 -18.73 6.83 -16.37
CA SER A 74 -20.14 7.10 -16.65
C SER A 74 -20.66 8.35 -15.93
N ILE A 75 -20.09 8.69 -14.77
CA ILE A 75 -20.44 9.88 -13.98
C ILE A 75 -19.46 11.06 -14.15
N LYS A 76 -18.50 10.97 -15.08
CA LYS A 76 -17.45 12.00 -15.32
C LYS A 76 -16.57 12.30 -14.09
N TYR A 77 -16.26 11.28 -13.30
CA TYR A 77 -15.31 11.33 -12.19
C TYR A 77 -13.89 10.92 -12.64
N ASP A 78 -12.88 11.23 -11.83
CA ASP A 78 -11.49 10.86 -12.09
C ASP A 78 -11.31 9.33 -12.06
N ALA A 79 -11.08 8.75 -13.24
CA ALA A 79 -10.92 7.31 -13.41
C ALA A 79 -9.65 6.78 -12.74
N LYS A 80 -8.56 7.56 -12.66
CA LYS A 80 -7.32 7.14 -12.02
C LYS A 80 -7.53 7.03 -10.51
N LYS A 81 -8.15 8.04 -9.90
CA LYS A 81 -8.51 7.99 -8.47
C LYS A 81 -9.44 6.82 -8.16
N ALA A 82 -10.46 6.60 -8.99
CA ALA A 82 -11.38 5.48 -8.83
C ALA A 82 -10.67 4.11 -8.92
N TYR A 83 -9.73 3.94 -9.86
CA TYR A 83 -8.94 2.72 -10.00
C TYR A 83 -8.18 2.40 -8.70
N TYR A 84 -7.40 3.34 -8.19
CA TYR A 84 -6.56 3.07 -7.01
C TYR A 84 -7.36 2.97 -5.72
N ALA A 85 -8.47 3.72 -5.59
CA ALA A 85 -9.41 3.52 -4.49
C ALA A 85 -9.97 2.08 -4.50
N GLY A 86 -10.40 1.59 -5.66
CA GLY A 86 -10.87 0.20 -5.80
C GLY A 86 -9.76 -0.84 -5.59
N LEU A 87 -8.53 -0.54 -6.01
CA LEU A 87 -7.39 -1.46 -5.88
C LEU A 87 -6.94 -1.64 -4.42
N PHE A 88 -6.94 -0.57 -3.62
CA PHE A 88 -6.48 -0.60 -2.22
C PHE A 88 -7.59 -0.80 -1.19
N HIS A 89 -8.88 -0.77 -1.56
CA HIS A 89 -10.00 -0.76 -0.60
C HIS A 89 -9.98 -1.90 0.44
N ASP A 90 -9.42 -3.05 0.07
CA ASP A 90 -9.38 -4.28 0.86
C ASP A 90 -7.93 -4.66 1.24
N ILE A 91 -6.95 -3.74 1.14
CA ILE A 91 -5.52 -4.03 1.38
C ILE A 91 -5.23 -4.57 2.80
N CYS A 92 -6.07 -4.22 3.77
CA CYS A 92 -5.98 -4.69 5.15
C CYS A 92 -7.08 -5.72 5.50
N LYS A 93 -7.74 -6.33 4.51
CA LYS A 93 -8.92 -7.19 4.76
C LYS A 93 -8.61 -8.52 5.45
N GLU A 94 -7.37 -9.00 5.30
CA GLU A 94 -6.93 -10.30 5.80
C GLU A 94 -6.22 -10.22 7.15
N LEU A 95 -6.04 -9.01 7.69
CA LEU A 95 -5.62 -8.83 9.09
C LEU A 95 -6.69 -9.35 10.02
N ASP A 96 -6.29 -10.02 11.10
CA ASP A 96 -7.20 -10.35 12.18
C ASP A 96 -7.60 -9.10 12.98
N GLU A 97 -8.57 -9.25 13.89
CA GLU A 97 -9.07 -8.13 14.68
C GLU A 97 -7.97 -7.49 15.56
N ASN A 98 -7.09 -8.30 16.15
CA ASN A 98 -6.04 -7.80 17.04
C ASN A 98 -4.95 -7.09 16.24
N GLU A 99 -4.52 -7.65 15.11
CA GLU A 99 -3.59 -7.05 14.17
C GLU A 99 -4.11 -5.72 13.64
N SER A 100 -5.39 -5.69 13.22
CA SER A 100 -6.04 -4.47 12.75
C SER A 100 -6.06 -3.38 13.82
N ARG A 101 -6.46 -3.72 15.05
CA ARG A 101 -6.50 -2.77 16.17
C ARG A 101 -5.11 -2.29 16.55
N ALA A 102 -4.11 -3.18 16.61
CA ALA A 102 -2.73 -2.84 16.89
C ALA A 102 -2.16 -1.89 15.83
N PHE A 103 -2.46 -2.13 14.55
CA PHE A 103 -2.09 -1.25 13.46
C PHE A 103 -2.76 0.13 13.57
N ILE A 104 -4.08 0.17 13.75
CA ILE A 104 -4.83 1.44 13.89
C ILE A 104 -4.34 2.25 15.10
N ASN A 105 -4.00 1.57 16.21
CA ASN A 105 -3.53 2.23 17.44
C ASN A 105 -2.21 3.00 17.28
N GLN A 106 -1.46 2.78 16.20
CA GLN A 106 -0.27 3.58 15.88
C GLN A 106 -0.62 5.01 15.43
N PHE A 107 -1.87 5.24 15.00
CA PHE A 107 -2.29 6.51 14.39
C PHE A 107 -3.56 7.10 15.01
N VAL A 108 -4.41 6.28 15.62
CA VAL A 108 -5.72 6.67 16.15
C VAL A 108 -5.87 6.16 17.58
N GLU A 109 -6.13 7.07 18.52
CA GLU A 109 -6.42 6.73 19.91
C GLU A 109 -7.70 5.90 20.03
N ASN A 110 -7.80 5.11 21.10
CA ASN A 110 -8.98 4.27 21.40
C ASN A 110 -9.27 3.20 20.33
N ALA A 111 -8.29 2.77 19.54
CA ALA A 111 -8.45 1.73 18.51
C ALA A 111 -9.05 0.41 19.04
N TYR A 112 -8.95 0.15 20.34
CA TYR A 112 -9.52 -1.03 21.01
C TYR A 112 -10.96 -0.84 21.50
N ASP A 113 -11.52 0.37 21.43
CA ASP A 113 -12.93 0.61 21.73
C ASP A 113 -13.80 -0.06 20.64
N ARG A 114 -14.50 -1.13 21.04
CA ARG A 114 -15.34 -1.92 20.14
C ARG A 114 -16.66 -1.23 19.76
N LYS A 115 -17.10 -0.23 20.52
CA LYS A 115 -18.28 0.58 20.20
C LYS A 115 -17.93 1.62 19.15
N LEU A 116 -16.78 2.28 19.31
CA LEU A 116 -16.29 3.28 18.34
C LEU A 116 -15.80 2.61 17.05
N PHE A 117 -15.04 1.52 17.18
CA PHE A 117 -14.46 0.75 16.09
C PHE A 117 -14.94 -0.71 16.12
N PRO A 118 -16.17 -0.99 15.65
CA PRO A 118 -16.67 -2.34 15.50
C PRO A 118 -15.87 -3.09 14.42
N ASN A 119 -15.75 -4.42 14.58
CA ASN A 119 -14.84 -5.26 13.78
C ASN A 119 -15.02 -5.04 12.25
N TYR A 120 -16.26 -4.99 11.75
CA TYR A 120 -16.51 -4.83 10.31
C TYR A 120 -15.96 -3.53 9.70
N LYS A 121 -15.69 -2.48 10.51
CA LYS A 121 -15.07 -1.22 10.05
C LYS A 121 -13.54 -1.23 10.08
N LEU A 122 -12.93 -2.18 10.79
CA LEU A 122 -11.49 -2.14 11.06
C LEU A 122 -10.67 -2.17 9.77
N HIS A 123 -10.97 -3.08 8.83
CA HIS A 123 -10.25 -3.15 7.56
C HIS A 123 -10.32 -1.87 6.73
N GLN A 124 -11.44 -1.14 6.79
CA GLN A 124 -11.62 0.11 6.05
C GLN A 124 -10.72 1.20 6.62
N LEU A 125 -10.74 1.36 7.95
CA LEU A 125 -9.89 2.34 8.63
C LEU A 125 -8.42 1.98 8.53
N ALA A 126 -8.06 0.71 8.77
CA ALA A 126 -6.71 0.21 8.60
C ALA A 126 -6.22 0.40 7.16
N GLY A 127 -7.04 0.09 6.15
CA GLY A 127 -6.67 0.31 4.74
C GLY A 127 -6.39 1.77 4.42
N ALA A 128 -7.22 2.70 4.92
CA ALA A 128 -7.01 4.14 4.74
C ALA A 128 -5.72 4.62 5.43
N LEU A 129 -5.46 4.17 6.66
CA LEU A 129 -4.24 4.51 7.40
C LEU A 129 -3.00 3.88 6.75
N TRP A 130 -3.11 2.67 6.21
CA TRP A 130 -2.02 2.01 5.48
C TRP A 130 -1.68 2.76 4.20
N PHE A 131 -2.69 3.14 3.41
CA PHE A 131 -2.49 3.93 2.20
C PHE A 131 -1.81 5.28 2.51
N LYS A 132 -2.24 5.95 3.58
CA LYS A 132 -1.66 7.22 4.00
C LYS A 132 -0.24 7.10 4.54
N HIS A 133 -0.03 6.22 5.52
CA HIS A 133 1.19 6.23 6.33
C HIS A 133 2.24 5.22 5.90
N ILE A 134 1.84 4.13 5.24
CA ILE A 134 2.76 3.09 4.76
C ILE A 134 3.03 3.28 3.26
N TYR A 135 1.98 3.44 2.46
CA TYR A 135 2.13 3.71 1.03
C TYR A 135 2.52 5.16 0.72
N MET A 136 2.39 6.07 1.70
CA MET A 136 2.74 7.50 1.58
C MET A 136 2.03 8.22 0.43
N ASN A 137 0.70 8.07 0.38
CA ASN A 137 -0.15 8.77 -0.57
C ASN A 137 -1.38 9.38 0.13
N ASP A 138 -1.69 10.64 -0.18
CA ASP A 138 -2.77 11.43 0.43
C ASP A 138 -3.97 11.72 -0.52
N ASP A 139 -4.06 11.05 -1.69
CA ASP A 139 -5.09 11.30 -2.72
C ASP A 139 -6.55 10.94 -2.36
#